data_AF-A0A9W7UHN1-F1
#
_entry.id   AF-A0A9W7UHN1-F1
#
_cell.length_a   1.000
_cell.length_b   1.000
_cell.length_c   1.000
_cell.angle_alpha   90.00
_cell.angle_beta   90.00
_cell.angle_gamma   90.00
#
_symmetry.space_group_name_H-M   'P 1'
#
loop_
_entity.id
_entity.type
_entity.pdbx_description
1 polymer ?
#
loop_
_entity_poly.entity_id
_entity_poly.type
_entity_poly.pdbx_seq_one_letter_code
_entity_poly.pdbx_strand_id
1 'polypeptide(L)'
;MKIETVIDLLQSQKFKQYQLEPELMNQFAEHNIDIWASDTRLIMLKEYRTQNSLLEWETEEQACIASSLHYIPKRYINNLYFFMILDFNTDEIKLKLKINNIEKNELICKKYILKDEDDLDRIPFLIKVDLESDTFVFDEK
;
A
#
# COMPACT_ATOMS: atom_id res chain seq x y z
N MET A 1 -1.84 -12.04 7.35
CA MET A 1 -0.51 -12.13 6.71
C MET A 1 0.43 -11.27 7.52
N LYS A 2 1.71 -11.63 7.62
CA LYS A 2 2.67 -10.80 8.37
C LYS A 2 3.29 -9.73 7.49
N ILE A 3 3.71 -8.63 8.10
CA ILE A 3 4.37 -7.53 7.38
C ILE A 3 5.67 -7.95 6.67
N GLU A 4 6.42 -8.91 7.22
CA GLU A 4 7.68 -9.35 6.63
C GLU A 4 7.49 -9.94 5.24
N THR A 5 6.40 -10.67 4.98
CA THR A 5 6.09 -11.23 3.66
C THR A 5 5.96 -10.12 2.60
N VAL A 6 5.35 -9.00 2.97
CA VAL A 6 5.20 -7.85 2.06
C VAL A 6 6.52 -7.11 1.88
N ILE A 7 7.31 -6.97 2.94
CA ILE A 7 8.65 -6.37 2.88
C ILE A 7 9.55 -7.17 1.92
N ASP A 8 9.60 -8.49 2.06
CA ASP A 8 10.40 -9.37 1.21
C ASP A 8 9.98 -9.25 -0.25
N LEU A 9 8.67 -9.19 -0.52
CA LEU A 9 8.14 -8.97 -1.86
C LEU A 9 8.58 -7.62 -2.43
N LEU A 10 8.44 -6.53 -1.67
CA LEU A 10 8.85 -5.19 -2.09
C LEU A 10 10.35 -5.14 -2.42
N GLN A 11 11.19 -5.73 -1.57
CA GLN A 11 12.63 -5.84 -1.81
C GLN A 11 12.94 -6.63 -3.09
N SER A 12 12.27 -7.76 -3.33
CA SER A 12 12.43 -8.57 -4.54
C SER A 12 12.09 -7.79 -5.82
N GLN A 13 11.23 -6.78 -5.71
CA GLN A 13 10.79 -5.89 -6.78
C GLN A 13 11.56 -4.58 -6.85
N LYS A 14 12.71 -4.51 -6.18
CA LYS A 14 13.62 -3.35 -6.17
C LYS A 14 13.04 -2.09 -5.52
N PHE A 15 11.99 -2.21 -4.71
CA PHE A 15 11.62 -1.13 -3.81
C PHE A 15 12.66 -1.02 -2.71
N LYS A 16 12.95 0.21 -2.30
CA LYS A 16 13.89 0.52 -1.22
C LYS A 16 13.20 1.35 -0.17
N GLN A 17 13.62 1.21 1.09
CA GLN A 17 13.17 2.10 2.14
C GLN A 17 13.48 3.55 1.74
N TYR A 18 12.48 4.42 1.86
CA TYR A 18 12.53 5.79 1.41
C TYR A 18 12.40 6.72 2.60
N GLN A 19 13.22 7.77 2.63
CA GLN A 19 13.23 8.74 3.71
C GLN A 19 12.76 10.08 3.15
N LEU A 20 11.76 10.67 3.80
CA LEU A 20 11.32 12.04 3.59
C LEU A 20 12.07 12.97 4.57
N GLU A 21 11.62 14.22 4.65
CA GLU A 21 12.10 15.16 5.66
C GLU A 21 11.98 14.55 7.07
N PRO A 22 12.97 14.76 7.95
CA PRO A 22 13.02 14.11 9.27
C PRO A 22 11.75 14.32 10.11
N GLU A 23 11.14 15.51 10.03
CA GLU A 23 9.89 15.82 10.75
C GLU A 23 8.73 14.91 10.33
N LEU A 24 8.61 14.65 9.02
CA LEU A 24 7.60 13.74 8.48
C LEU A 24 7.91 12.30 8.83
N MET A 25 9.19 11.91 8.76
CA MET A 25 9.60 10.57 9.15
C MET A 25 9.30 10.29 10.62
N ASN A 26 9.45 11.28 11.51
CA ASN A 26 9.07 11.15 12.91
C ASN A 26 7.55 10.97 13.08
N GLN A 27 6.73 11.77 12.37
CA GLN A 27 5.28 11.61 12.38
C GLN A 27 4.84 10.23 11.88
N PHE A 28 5.43 9.75 10.79
CA PHE A 28 5.13 8.41 10.28
C PHE A 28 5.61 7.31 11.22
N ALA A 29 6.76 7.47 11.87
CA ALA A 29 7.25 6.52 12.87
C ALA A 29 6.34 6.45 14.10
N GLU A 30 5.78 7.57 14.57
CA GLU A 30 4.79 7.59 15.67
C GLU A 30 3.55 6.75 15.34
N HIS A 31 3.17 6.69 14.07
CA HIS A 31 2.07 5.87 13.58
C HIS A 31 2.49 4.47 13.09
N ASN A 32 3.76 4.09 13.20
CA ASN A 32 4.33 2.84 12.66
C ASN A 32 4.09 2.68 11.14
N ILE A 33 4.27 3.77 10.39
CA ILE A 33 4.17 3.80 8.93
C ILE A 33 5.59 3.78 8.35
N ASP A 34 5.89 2.74 7.59
CA ASP A 34 7.12 2.64 6.80
C ASP A 34 6.89 3.12 5.37
N ILE A 35 7.94 3.66 4.73
CA ILE A 35 7.86 4.15 3.35
C ILE A 35 8.85 3.39 2.47
N TRP A 36 8.34 2.91 1.34
CA TRP A 36 9.06 2.17 0.32
C TRP A 36 8.90 2.83 -1.03
N ALA A 37 9.98 3.07 -1.75
CA ALA A 37 9.96 3.70 -3.07
C ALA A 37 10.63 2.83 -4.14
N SER A 38 10.05 2.87 -5.33
CA SER A 38 10.71 2.55 -6.60
C SER A 38 10.93 3.85 -7.38
N ASP A 39 11.48 3.78 -8.59
CA ASP A 39 11.70 4.97 -9.42
C ASP A 39 10.42 5.78 -9.69
N THR A 40 9.26 5.12 -9.71
CA THR A 40 7.98 5.70 -10.12
C THR A 40 6.88 5.62 -9.08
N ARG A 41 7.03 4.82 -8.02
CA ARG A 41 5.97 4.54 -7.04
C ARG A 41 6.44 4.74 -5.62
N LEU A 42 5.54 5.23 -4.77
CA LEU A 42 5.74 5.32 -3.33
C LEU A 42 4.67 4.49 -2.64
N ILE A 43 5.08 3.63 -1.72
CA ILE A 43 4.24 2.74 -0.93
C ILE A 43 4.43 3.11 0.52
N MET A 44 3.35 3.50 1.18
CA MET A 44 3.26 3.57 2.63
C MET A 44 2.76 2.23 3.14
N LEU A 45 3.41 1.69 4.15
CA LEU A 45 3.21 0.33 4.64
C LEU A 45 2.93 0.37 6.14
N LYS A 46 1.86 -0.29 6.57
CA LYS A 46 1.56 -0.45 7.99
C LYS A 46 0.88 -1.78 8.31
N GLU A 47 1.27 -2.36 9.44
CA GLU A 47 0.63 -3.52 10.05
C GLU A 47 -0.39 -3.09 11.11
N TYR A 48 -1.61 -3.62 11.00
CA TYR A 48 -2.67 -3.47 11.99
C TYR A 48 -2.84 -4.81 12.70
N ARG A 49 -2.51 -4.84 13.99
CA ARG A 49 -2.60 -6.04 14.84
C ARG A 49 -3.96 -6.18 15.54
N THR A 50 -4.79 -5.15 15.50
CA THR A 50 -6.12 -5.16 16.12
C THR A 50 -7.14 -4.42 15.26
N GLN A 51 -8.41 -4.77 15.43
CA GLN A 51 -9.52 -4.04 14.82
C GLN A 51 -9.53 -2.56 15.22
N ASN A 52 -9.23 -2.25 16.49
CA ASN A 52 -9.24 -0.86 16.97
C ASN A 52 -8.18 -0.01 16.27
N SER A 53 -6.96 -0.53 16.07
CA SER A 53 -5.93 0.24 15.37
C SER A 53 -6.30 0.47 13.90
N LEU A 54 -7.04 -0.44 13.26
CA LEU A 54 -7.57 -0.19 11.92
C LEU A 54 -8.65 0.90 11.92
N LEU A 55 -9.45 0.99 12.99
CA LEU A 55 -10.49 2.02 13.10
C LEU A 55 -9.91 3.41 13.36
N GLU A 56 -8.73 3.50 13.98
CA GLU A 56 -7.97 4.75 14.17
C GLU A 56 -7.45 5.33 12.84
N TRP A 57 -7.42 4.53 11.77
CA TRP A 57 -7.01 4.96 10.43
C TRP A 57 -7.71 6.23 9.96
N GLU A 58 -9.05 6.25 9.99
CA GLU A 58 -9.84 7.35 9.44
C GLU A 58 -9.68 8.64 10.25
N THR A 59 -9.39 8.52 11.55
CA THR A 59 -9.35 9.67 12.47
C THR A 59 -7.98 10.32 12.54
N GLU A 60 -6.90 9.53 12.56
CA GLU A 60 -5.55 10.05 12.82
C GLU A 60 -4.64 9.93 11.60
N GLU A 61 -4.52 8.72 11.07
CA GLU A 61 -3.54 8.39 10.03
C GLU A 61 -3.91 9.04 8.70
N GLN A 62 -5.20 9.05 8.37
CA GLN A 62 -5.71 9.73 7.19
C GLN A 62 -5.37 11.23 7.22
N ALA A 63 -5.53 11.90 8.37
CA ALA A 63 -5.19 13.31 8.52
C ALA A 63 -3.68 13.56 8.41
N CYS A 64 -2.87 12.70 9.05
CA CYS A 64 -1.40 12.74 8.98
C CYS A 64 -0.89 12.61 7.55
N ILE A 65 -1.42 11.67 6.77
CA ILE A 65 -0.99 11.49 5.38
C ILE A 65 -1.47 12.66 4.52
N ALA A 66 -2.70 13.14 4.70
CA ALA A 66 -3.24 14.28 3.97
C ALA A 66 -2.36 15.53 4.13
N SER A 67 -1.96 15.86 5.36
CA SER A 67 -1.08 17.01 5.61
C SER A 67 0.32 16.82 5.01
N SER A 68 0.78 15.57 4.95
CA SER A 68 2.10 15.22 4.42
C SER A 68 2.18 15.21 2.89
N LEU A 69 1.05 15.16 2.17
CA LEU A 69 1.02 15.07 0.70
C LEU A 69 1.81 16.19 0.00
N HIS A 70 1.83 17.40 0.57
CA HIS A 70 2.55 18.54 0.00
C HIS A 70 4.07 18.36 -0.04
N TYR A 71 4.60 17.47 0.80
CA TYR A 71 6.03 17.18 0.90
C TYR A 71 6.44 15.95 0.09
N ILE A 72 5.47 15.19 -0.41
CA ILE A 72 5.75 14.05 -1.28
C ILE A 72 6.22 14.57 -2.65
N PRO A 73 7.34 14.07 -3.18
CA PRO A 73 7.81 14.46 -4.51
C PRO A 73 6.73 14.28 -5.58
N LYS A 74 6.55 15.28 -6.45
CA LYS A 74 5.51 15.30 -7.48
C LYS A 74 5.47 14.04 -8.37
N ARG A 75 6.62 13.40 -8.60
CA ARG A 75 6.73 12.13 -9.35
C ARG A 75 5.91 10.98 -8.76
N TYR A 76 5.61 11.03 -7.46
CA TYR A 76 4.91 9.98 -6.74
C TYR A 76 3.44 10.28 -6.44
N ILE A 77 2.95 11.52 -6.58
CA ILE A 77 1.59 11.90 -6.17
C ILE A 77 0.52 11.01 -6.82
N ASN A 78 0.66 10.71 -8.11
CA ASN A 78 -0.29 9.84 -8.84
C ASN A 78 -0.02 8.33 -8.64
N ASN A 79 1.09 7.99 -8.01
CA ASN A 79 1.57 6.63 -7.79
C ASN A 79 1.86 6.39 -6.29
N LEU A 80 1.05 7.02 -5.44
CA LEU A 80 1.07 6.84 -4.00
C LEU A 80 0.08 5.74 -3.63
N TYR A 81 0.59 4.73 -2.94
CA TYR A 81 -0.18 3.57 -2.50
C TYR A 81 -0.02 3.41 -1.00
N PHE A 82 -1.08 2.93 -0.34
CA PHE A 82 -1.05 2.58 1.07
C PHE A 82 -1.43 1.12 1.24
N PHE A 83 -0.52 0.33 1.77
CA PHE A 83 -0.71 -1.09 2.05
C PHE A 83 -1.04 -1.27 3.54
N MET A 84 -2.28 -1.71 3.79
CA MET A 84 -2.81 -1.94 5.13
C MET A 84 -2.82 -3.45 5.40
N ILE A 85 -1.85 -3.93 6.17
CA ILE A 85 -1.72 -5.35 6.46
C ILE A 85 -2.52 -5.68 7.71
N LEU A 86 -3.47 -6.61 7.61
CA LEU A 86 -4.30 -7.01 8.73
C LEU A 86 -3.79 -8.32 9.33
N ASP A 87 -3.29 -8.24 10.56
CA ASP A 87 -2.85 -9.38 11.36
C ASP A 87 -3.85 -9.70 12.48
N PHE A 88 -5.13 -9.78 12.13
CA PHE A 88 -6.21 -10.17 13.04
C PHE A 88 -7.40 -10.75 12.25
N ASN A 89 -8.30 -11.45 12.96
CA ASN A 89 -9.48 -12.01 12.32
C ASN A 89 -10.45 -10.90 11.86
N THR A 90 -10.88 -10.96 10.60
CA THR A 90 -11.81 -10.00 9.99
C THR A 90 -13.18 -10.60 9.65
N ASP A 91 -13.56 -11.74 10.25
CA ASP A 91 -14.79 -12.47 9.90
C ASP A 91 -16.10 -11.71 10.17
N GLU A 92 -16.09 -10.77 11.12
CA GLU A 92 -17.26 -9.97 11.46
C GLU A 92 -17.77 -9.17 10.24
N ILE A 93 -19.04 -9.33 9.89
CA ILE A 93 -19.66 -8.67 8.73
C ILE A 93 -19.50 -7.14 8.80
N LYS A 94 -19.70 -6.54 9.98
CA LYS A 94 -19.56 -5.09 10.18
C LYS A 94 -18.15 -4.62 9.89
N LEU A 95 -17.15 -5.38 10.32
CA LEU A 95 -15.74 -5.09 10.06
C LEU A 95 -15.41 -5.21 8.57
N LYS A 96 -15.91 -6.24 7.88
CA LYS A 96 -15.75 -6.39 6.42
C LYS A 96 -16.33 -5.19 5.65
N LEU A 97 -17.50 -4.69 6.06
CA LEU A 97 -18.09 -3.49 5.47
C LEU A 97 -17.23 -2.25 5.70
N LYS A 98 -16.68 -2.07 6.91
CA LYS A 98 -15.77 -0.96 7.21
C LYS A 98 -14.48 -1.02 6.39
N ILE A 99 -13.86 -2.19 6.32
CA ILE A 99 -12.67 -2.45 5.49
C ILE A 99 -12.94 -2.02 4.03
N ASN A 100 -14.06 -2.45 3.46
CA ASN A 100 -14.44 -2.09 2.08
C ASN A 100 -14.62 -0.57 1.91
N ASN A 101 -15.19 0.12 2.90
CA ASN A 101 -15.34 1.57 2.87
C ASN A 101 -13.98 2.28 2.92
N ILE A 102 -13.06 1.81 3.78
CA ILE A 102 -11.71 2.35 3.91
C ILE A 102 -10.94 2.20 2.58
N GLU A 103 -11.02 1.01 1.97
CA GLU A 103 -10.34 0.68 0.71
C GLU A 103 -10.85 1.54 -0.46
N LYS A 104 -12.17 1.74 -0.57
CA LYS A 104 -12.80 2.53 -1.63
C LYS A 104 -12.66 4.04 -1.46
N ASN A 105 -12.20 4.52 -0.31
CA ASN A 105 -12.02 5.94 -0.07
C ASN A 105 -10.73 6.45 -0.74
N GLU A 106 -10.82 6.94 -1.96
CA GLU A 106 -9.66 7.40 -2.75
C GLU A 106 -9.23 8.85 -2.46
N LEU A 107 -9.66 9.46 -1.34
CA LEU A 107 -9.46 10.88 -1.08
C LEU A 107 -7.98 11.31 -0.99
N ILE A 108 -7.08 10.39 -0.61
CA ILE A 108 -5.66 10.68 -0.37
C ILE A 108 -4.73 9.89 -1.29
N CYS A 109 -4.96 8.58 -1.37
CA CYS A 109 -4.12 7.65 -2.12
C CYS A 109 -4.90 6.37 -2.41
N LYS A 110 -4.36 5.54 -3.30
CA LYS A 110 -4.90 4.19 -3.54
C LYS A 110 -4.54 3.28 -2.38
N LYS A 111 -5.52 2.57 -1.85
CA LYS A 111 -5.36 1.67 -0.70
C LYS A 111 -5.49 0.22 -1.15
N TYR A 112 -4.67 -0.63 -0.54
CA TYR A 112 -4.78 -2.07 -0.64
C TYR A 112 -4.82 -2.65 0.77
N ILE A 113 -5.90 -3.35 1.08
CA ILE A 113 -6.03 -4.05 2.36
C ILE A 113 -5.63 -5.50 2.13
N LEU A 114 -4.60 -5.93 2.87
CA LEU A 114 -3.91 -7.19 2.66
C LEU A 114 -4.12 -8.09 3.89
N LYS A 115 -4.86 -9.18 3.72
CA LYS A 115 -5.18 -10.14 4.79
C LYS A 115 -4.42 -11.44 4.62
N ASP A 116 -4.34 -11.91 3.40
CA ASP A 116 -3.63 -13.12 2.99
C ASP A 116 -2.70 -12.81 1.82
N GLU A 117 -1.93 -13.81 1.39
CA GLU A 117 -1.01 -13.66 0.27
C GLU A 117 -1.76 -13.49 -1.07
N ASP A 118 -2.96 -14.07 -1.19
CA ASP A 118 -3.80 -13.96 -2.40
C ASP A 118 -4.22 -12.50 -2.66
N ASP A 119 -4.35 -11.68 -1.61
CA ASP A 119 -4.60 -10.25 -1.76
C ASP A 119 -3.46 -9.50 -2.51
N LEU A 120 -2.23 -10.03 -2.52
CA LEU A 120 -1.11 -9.44 -3.26
C LEU A 120 -1.30 -9.54 -4.77
N ASP A 121 -1.96 -10.60 -5.24
CA ASP A 121 -2.26 -10.82 -6.66
C ASP A 121 -3.28 -9.81 -7.20
N ARG A 122 -3.95 -9.05 -6.32
CA ARG A 122 -4.86 -7.97 -6.71
C ARG A 122 -4.10 -6.68 -7.08
N ILE A 123 -2.79 -6.61 -6.83
CA ILE A 123 -1.97 -5.41 -7.05
C ILE A 123 -1.24 -5.54 -8.39
N PRO A 124 -1.70 -4.86 -9.46
CA PRO A 124 -1.25 -5.17 -10.83
C PRO A 124 0.24 -4.95 -11.06
N PHE A 125 0.86 -4.03 -10.33
CA PHE A 125 2.29 -3.75 -10.46
C PHE A 125 3.19 -4.68 -9.64
N LEU A 126 2.61 -5.48 -8.74
CA LEU A 126 3.32 -6.53 -8.02
C LEU A 126 3.29 -7.85 -8.77
N ILE A 127 2.28 -8.07 -9.62
CA ILE A 127 2.23 -9.24 -10.50
C ILE A 127 3.39 -9.13 -11.49
N LYS A 128 4.32 -10.07 -11.44
CA LYS A 128 5.22 -10.33 -12.57
C LYS A 128 4.36 -10.89 -13.69
N VAL A 129 3.77 -10.01 -14.50
CA VAL A 129 3.31 -10.43 -15.81
C VAL A 129 4.59 -10.75 -16.56
N ASP A 130 4.93 -12.04 -16.61
CA ASP A 130 5.70 -12.54 -17.74
C ASP A 130 4.86 -12.16 -18.95
N LEU A 131 5.18 -11.00 -19.54
CA LEU A 131 4.81 -10.70 -20.90
C LEU A 131 5.54 -11.75 -21.73
N GLU A 132 4.97 -12.95 -21.79
CA GLU A 132 5.10 -13.78 -22.96
C GLU A 132 4.68 -12.85 -24.09
N SER A 133 5.71 -12.33 -24.77
CA SER A 133 5.55 -11.59 -25.99
C SER A 133 5.01 -12.61 -26.98
N ASP A 134 3.67 -12.75 -26.98
CA ASP A 134 2.95 -13.31 -28.09
C ASP A 134 3.37 -12.47 -29.29
N THR A 135 4.33 -13.04 -30.00
CA THR A 135 4.77 -12.60 -31.31
C THR A 135 3.57 -12.84 -32.18
N PHE A 136 2.69 -11.85 -32.27
CA PHE A 136 1.66 -11.77 -33.31
C PHE A 136 2.39 -11.73 -34.65
N VAL A 137 2.67 -12.91 -35.19
CA VAL A 137 3.01 -13.09 -36.59
C VAL A 137 1.72 -12.78 -37.35
N PHE A 138 1.64 -11.56 -37.89
CA PHE A 138 0.67 -11.29 -38.93
C PHE A 138 1.09 -12.13 -40.15
N ASP A 139 0.36 -13.22 -40.39
CA ASP A 139 0.37 -13.87 -41.70
C ASP A 139 -0.23 -12.88 -42.70
N GLU A 140 0.64 -12.22 -43.47
CA GLU A 140 0.25 -11.51 -44.69
C GLU A 140 -0.23 -12.56 -45.70
N LYS A 141 -1.47 -12.39 -46.18
CA LYS A 141 -2.02 -13.10 -47.35
C LYS A 141 -1.99 -12.21 -48.57
#